data_AF-I1CY86-F1
#
_entry.id   AF-I1CY86-F1
#
_cell.length_a   1.000
_cell.length_b   1.000
_cell.length_c   1.000
_cell.angle_alpha   90.00
_cell.angle_beta   90.00
_cell.angle_gamma   90.00
#
_symmetry.space_group_name_H-M   'P 1'
#
loop_
_entity.id
_entity.type
_entity.pdbx_description
1 polymer ?
#
loop_
_entity_poly.entity_id
_entity_poly.type
_entity_poly.pdbx_seq_one_letter_code
_entity_poly.pdbx_strand_id
1 'polypeptide(L)'
;MFDNIGWGEILVLIVAGLFILGPERLPEAAAWLGRTVRKIRDFATGARQQLREEVGTDFEEFRKPIEDLRSLRNFDPKYAVRQHLFDGDPDPLGLNNINGTGPTNGTGTSPTGGQPPRPQQEEPLRPGEKPPVDPDAT
;
A
#
# COMPACT_ATOMS: atom_id res chain seq x y z
N MET A 1 -5.49 2.82 15.60
CA MET A 1 -5.32 2.88 17.07
C MET A 1 -3.84 2.84 17.48
N PHE A 2 -2.99 2.04 16.83
CA PHE A 2 -1.53 2.04 17.04
C PHE A 2 -0.77 3.16 16.29
N ASP A 3 -1.42 3.88 15.38
CA ASP A 3 -0.84 5.03 14.65
C ASP A 3 -0.39 6.20 15.55
N ASN A 4 -0.90 6.27 16.79
CA ASN A 4 -0.50 7.31 17.75
C ASN A 4 0.70 6.90 18.61
N ILE A 5 1.33 5.74 18.34
CA ILE A 5 2.51 5.32 19.09
C ILE A 5 3.73 6.04 18.51
N GLY A 6 4.19 7.07 19.21
CA GLY A 6 5.38 7.81 18.84
C GLY A 6 6.65 7.04 19.20
N TRP A 7 7.79 7.55 18.72
CA TRP A 7 9.10 7.04 19.10
C TRP A 7 9.33 7.08 20.63
N GLY A 8 8.69 8.03 21.32
CA GLY A 8 8.75 8.14 22.79
C GLY A 8 8.08 6.97 23.50
N GLU A 9 6.85 6.62 23.11
CA GLU A 9 6.12 5.50 23.68
C GLU A 9 6.82 4.17 23.43
N ILE A 10 7.42 3.98 22.24
CA ILE A 10 8.22 2.78 21.94
C ILE A 10 9.39 2.64 22.92
N LEU A 11 10.09 3.75 23.20
CA LEU A 11 11.21 3.75 24.14
C LEU A 11 10.76 3.42 25.57
N VAL A 12 9.62 3.98 25.99
CA VAL A 12 8.99 3.66 27.29
C VAL A 12 8.63 2.17 27.37
N LEU A 13 8.05 1.58 26.33
CA LEU A 13 7.72 0.15 26.29
C LEU A 13 8.95 -0.74 26.36
N ILE A 14 10.03 -0.36 25.67
CA ILE A 14 11.32 -1.08 25.73
C ILE A 14 11.87 -1.05 27.16
N VAL A 15 11.92 0.13 27.79
CA VAL A 15 12.40 0.27 29.18
C VAL A 15 11.51 -0.49 30.17
N ALA A 16 10.19 -0.40 30.03
CA ALA A 16 9.26 -1.15 30.85
C ALA A 16 9.45 -2.67 30.68
N GLY A 17 9.62 -3.15 29.44
CA GLY A 17 9.91 -4.55 29.16
C GLY A 17 11.23 -5.01 29.75
N LEU A 18 12.29 -4.20 29.63
CA LEU A 18 13.60 -4.45 30.25
C LEU A 18 13.51 -4.51 31.77
N PHE A 19 12.65 -3.70 32.41
CA PHE A 19 12.47 -3.70 33.86
C PHE A 19 11.63 -4.89 34.35
N ILE A 20 10.51 -5.17 33.68
CA ILE A 20 9.57 -6.23 34.08
C ILE A 20 10.18 -7.62 33.86
N LEU A 21 10.76 -7.84 32.68
CA LEU A 21 11.30 -9.15 32.30
C LEU A 21 12.78 -9.28 32.63
N GLY A 22 13.52 -8.17 32.68
CA GLY A 22 14.97 -8.14 32.84
C GLY A 22 15.71 -8.01 31.48
N PRO A 23 16.83 -7.29 31.44
CA PRO A 23 17.57 -7.02 30.20
C PRO A 23 18.16 -8.29 29.56
N GLU A 24 18.47 -9.31 30.36
CA GLU A 24 19.01 -10.57 29.85
C GLU A 24 17.93 -11.49 29.26
N ARG A 25 16.67 -11.37 29.71
CA ARG A 25 15.59 -12.28 29.34
C ARG A 25 14.82 -11.84 28.09
N LEU A 26 14.75 -10.54 27.83
CA LEU A 26 14.12 -9.99 26.62
C LEU A 26 14.70 -10.55 25.30
N PRO A 27 16.03 -10.55 25.08
CA PRO A 27 16.60 -11.09 23.84
C PRO A 27 16.35 -12.59 23.71
N GLU A 28 16.39 -13.34 24.82
CA GLU A 28 16.07 -14.76 24.83
C GLU A 28 14.60 -15.02 24.47
N ALA A 29 13.67 -14.25 25.03
CA ALA A 29 12.24 -14.34 24.73
C ALA A 29 11.93 -13.97 23.27
N ALA A 30 12.55 -12.92 22.74
CA ALA A 30 12.43 -12.54 21.33
C ALA A 30 12.97 -13.64 20.40
N ALA A 31 14.12 -14.23 20.74
CA ALA A 31 14.70 -15.34 19.99
C ALA A 31 13.84 -16.61 20.06
N TRP A 32 13.21 -16.88 21.20
CA TRP A 32 12.26 -17.97 21.34
C TRP A 32 11.01 -17.73 20.47
N LEU A 33 10.42 -16.54 20.55
CA LEU A 33 9.24 -16.18 19.76
C LEU A 33 9.54 -16.26 18.25
N GLY A 34 10.68 -15.74 17.82
CA GLY A 34 11.12 -15.82 16.42
C GLY A 34 11.27 -17.27 15.94
N ARG A 35 11.91 -18.13 16.74
CA ARG A 35 12.02 -19.57 16.44
C ARG A 35 10.64 -20.25 16.39
N THR A 36 9.73 -19.89 17.29
CA THR A 36 8.35 -20.44 17.32
C THR A 36 7.56 -20.00 16.08
N VAL A 37 7.60 -18.73 15.71
CA VAL A 37 6.94 -18.22 14.50
C VAL A 37 7.49 -18.90 13.25
N ARG A 38 8.81 -19.12 13.18
CA ARG A 38 9.45 -19.87 12.08
C ARG A 38 8.89 -21.29 11.98
N LYS A 39 8.87 -22.02 13.10
CA LYS A 39 8.32 -23.39 13.16
C LYS A 39 6.85 -23.45 12.76
N ILE A 40 6.04 -22.51 13.23
CA ILE A 40 4.63 -22.40 12.84
C ILE A 40 4.50 -22.18 11.33
N ARG A 41 5.31 -21.29 10.76
CA ARG A 41 5.32 -21.05 9.32
C ARG A 41 5.71 -22.29 8.53
N ASP A 42 6.78 -22.97 8.93
CA ASP A 42 7.27 -24.18 8.27
C ASP A 42 6.21 -25.30 8.35
N PHE A 43 5.56 -25.47 9.51
CA PHE A 43 4.46 -26.43 9.69
C PHE A 43 3.24 -26.08 8.85
N ALA A 44 2.84 -24.79 8.81
CA ALA A 44 1.71 -24.34 8.00
C ALA A 44 1.97 -24.50 6.49
N THR A 45 3.21 -24.30 6.04
CA THR A 45 3.61 -24.53 4.65
C THR A 45 3.62 -26.03 4.33
N GLY A 46 4.16 -26.88 5.19
CA GLY A 46 4.16 -28.33 5.02
C GLY A 46 2.75 -28.93 5.01
N ALA A 47 1.90 -28.53 5.95
CA ALA A 47 0.50 -28.97 6.00
C ALA A 47 -0.29 -28.50 4.77
N ARG A 48 -0.10 -27.25 4.31
CA ARG A 48 -0.71 -26.78 3.05
C ARG A 48 -0.27 -27.60 1.84
N GLN A 49 0.97 -28.07 1.81
CA GLN A 49 1.49 -28.89 0.73
C GLN A 49 0.84 -30.28 0.74
N GLN A 50 0.77 -30.92 1.92
CA GLN A 50 0.10 -32.21 2.11
C GLN A 50 -1.40 -32.14 1.81
N LEU A 51 -2.10 -31.11 2.29
CA LEU A 51 -3.52 -30.91 2.00
C LEU A 51 -3.78 -30.62 0.50
N ARG A 52 -2.86 -29.94 -0.18
CA ARG A 52 -2.96 -29.71 -1.63
C ARG A 52 -2.78 -31.00 -2.42
N GLU A 53 -1.90 -31.89 -1.96
CA GLU A 53 -1.62 -33.18 -2.59
C GLU A 53 -2.73 -34.21 -2.32
N GLU A 54 -3.31 -34.24 -1.12
CA GLU A 54 -4.33 -35.22 -0.75
C GLU A 54 -5.78 -34.77 -1.06
N VAL A 55 -6.07 -33.47 -1.02
CA VAL A 55 -7.45 -32.96 -1.06
C VAL A 55 -7.78 -32.20 -2.34
N GLY A 56 -6.78 -31.82 -3.16
CA GLY A 56 -6.90 -31.41 -4.57
C GLY A 56 -7.88 -30.27 -4.90
N THR A 57 -9.18 -30.53 -4.76
CA THR A 57 -10.33 -29.69 -5.14
C THR A 57 -10.93 -28.90 -3.96
N ASP A 58 -10.97 -29.43 -2.73
CA ASP A 58 -11.63 -28.72 -1.61
C ASP A 58 -10.80 -27.53 -1.08
N PHE A 59 -9.49 -27.50 -1.36
CA PHE A 59 -8.62 -26.38 -0.96
C PHE A 59 -8.94 -25.07 -1.71
N GLU A 60 -9.44 -25.17 -2.96
CA GLU A 60 -9.87 -24.01 -3.76
C GLU A 60 -11.13 -23.36 -3.16
N GLU A 61 -12.01 -24.15 -2.52
CA GLU A 61 -13.20 -23.64 -1.84
C GLU A 61 -12.87 -22.83 -0.58
N PHE A 62 -11.78 -23.17 0.13
CA PHE A 62 -11.27 -22.35 1.24
C PHE A 62 -10.43 -21.15 0.78
N ARG A 63 -9.90 -21.18 -0.44
CA ARG A 63 -9.08 -20.10 -0.99
C ARG A 63 -9.91 -18.86 -1.29
N LYS A 64 -11.08 -19.03 -1.92
CA LYS A 64 -12.03 -17.94 -2.23
C LYS A 64 -12.38 -17.07 -1.01
N PRO A 65 -12.88 -17.60 0.11
CA PRO A 65 -13.23 -16.77 1.26
C PRO A 65 -11.99 -16.09 1.87
N ILE A 66 -10.82 -16.74 1.91
CA ILE A 66 -9.59 -16.09 2.42
C ILE A 66 -9.17 -14.92 1.52
N GLU A 67 -9.32 -15.06 0.21
CA GLU A 67 -9.04 -14.02 -0.77
C GLU A 67 -10.06 -12.87 -0.68
N ASP A 68 -11.34 -13.17 -0.52
CA ASP A 68 -12.39 -12.19 -0.27
C ASP A 68 -12.10 -11.40 1.01
N LEU A 69 -11.75 -12.04 2.12
CA LEU A 69 -11.37 -11.36 3.37
C LEU A 69 -10.16 -10.43 3.21
N ARG A 70 -9.19 -10.80 2.36
CA ARG A 70 -8.03 -9.94 2.06
C ARG A 70 -8.40 -8.79 1.14
N SER A 71 -9.25 -9.05 0.14
CA SER A 71 -9.79 -8.05 -0.79
C SER A 71 -10.60 -7.00 -0.04
N LEU A 72 -11.49 -7.42 0.87
CA LEU A 72 -12.30 -6.54 1.72
C LEU A 72 -11.44 -5.65 2.64
N ARG A 73 -10.31 -6.17 3.14
CA ARG A 73 -9.39 -5.38 3.98
C ARG A 73 -8.61 -4.34 3.19
N ASN A 74 -8.37 -4.59 1.90
CA ASN A 74 -7.60 -3.71 1.03
C ASN A 74 -8.49 -2.74 0.23
N PHE A 75 -9.79 -2.98 0.15
CA PHE A 75 -10.75 -2.05 -0.41
C PHE A 75 -10.96 -0.91 0.58
N ASP A 76 -10.38 0.28 0.32
CA ASP A 76 -10.64 1.45 1.14
C ASP A 76 -12.00 2.05 0.75
N PRO A 77 -13.07 1.84 1.54
CA PRO A 77 -14.41 2.31 1.20
C PRO A 77 -14.47 3.83 1.09
N LYS A 78 -13.53 4.54 1.74
CA LYS A 78 -13.46 6.00 1.65
C LYS A 78 -12.99 6.45 0.27
N TYR A 79 -12.08 5.71 -0.36
CA TYR A 79 -11.66 6.00 -1.74
C TYR A 79 -12.81 5.72 -2.73
N ALA A 80 -13.52 4.60 -2.57
CA ALA A 80 -14.65 4.24 -3.43
C ALA A 80 -15.83 5.22 -3.31
N VAL A 81 -16.13 5.70 -2.11
CA VAL A 81 -17.15 6.75 -1.91
C VAL A 81 -16.65 8.10 -2.41
N ARG A 82 -15.34 8.39 -2.28
CA ARG A 82 -14.80 9.68 -2.74
C ARG A 82 -14.83 9.80 -4.26
N GLN A 83 -14.47 8.75 -4.99
CA GLN A 83 -14.56 8.75 -6.46
C GLN A 83 -16.02 8.81 -6.93
N HIS A 84 -16.97 8.12 -6.26
CA HIS A 84 -18.37 8.14 -6.69
C HIS A 84 -19.16 9.39 -6.27
N LEU A 85 -18.72 10.13 -5.24
CA LEU A 85 -19.41 11.35 -4.79
C LEU A 85 -18.69 12.67 -5.19
N PHE A 86 -17.40 12.63 -5.51
CA PHE A 86 -16.60 13.83 -5.80
C PHE A 86 -15.92 13.76 -7.19
N ASP A 87 -16.59 13.14 -8.16
CA ASP A 87 -16.15 12.79 -9.52
C ASP A 87 -15.83 14.01 -10.43
N GLY A 88 -15.03 14.97 -9.96
CA GLY A 88 -14.52 16.07 -10.78
C GLY A 88 -14.16 17.38 -10.08
N ASP A 89 -14.38 17.54 -8.78
CA ASP A 89 -14.11 18.81 -8.08
C ASP A 89 -12.92 18.67 -7.11
N PRO A 90 -11.78 19.35 -7.35
CA PRO A 90 -10.60 19.24 -6.50
C PRO A 90 -10.78 19.76 -5.07
N ASP A 91 -11.82 20.55 -4.75
CA ASP A 91 -12.01 21.11 -3.40
C ASP A 91 -13.49 21.37 -3.02
N PRO A 92 -14.34 20.33 -2.87
CA PRO A 92 -15.78 20.49 -2.64
C PRO A 92 -16.15 21.06 -1.26
N LEU A 93 -15.20 21.07 -0.32
CA LEU A 93 -15.39 21.58 1.05
C LEU A 93 -14.57 22.83 1.34
N GLY A 94 -13.89 23.40 0.32
CA GLY A 94 -13.14 24.65 0.44
C GLY A 94 -12.00 24.61 1.47
N LEU A 95 -11.56 23.44 1.92
CA LEU A 95 -10.58 23.33 3.02
C LEU A 95 -9.15 23.72 2.62
N ASN A 96 -8.90 23.98 1.33
CA ASN A 96 -7.59 24.32 0.82
C ASN A 96 -7.24 25.80 1.06
N ASN A 97 -8.24 26.69 1.16
CA ASN A 97 -8.04 28.12 1.39
C ASN A 97 -7.83 28.50 2.87
N ILE A 98 -8.25 27.63 3.81
CA ILE A 98 -8.03 27.82 5.25
C ILE A 98 -6.60 27.46 5.68
N ASN A 99 -5.85 26.72 4.86
CA ASN A 99 -4.47 26.29 5.16
C ASN A 99 -3.36 27.20 4.61
N GLY A 100 -3.70 28.37 4.04
CA GLY A 100 -2.75 29.48 3.89
C GLY A 100 -1.60 29.32 2.88
N THR A 101 -1.69 28.39 1.91
CA THR A 101 -0.68 28.25 0.85
C THR A 101 -1.29 28.47 -0.54
N GLY A 102 -1.43 29.73 -0.93
CA GLY A 102 -1.72 30.11 -2.32
C GLY A 102 -0.42 30.27 -3.13
N PRO A 103 -0.37 29.86 -4.42
CA PRO A 103 0.83 30.02 -5.23
C PRO A 103 0.97 31.48 -5.70
N THR A 104 2.10 32.08 -5.34
CA THR A 104 2.57 33.37 -5.86
C THR A 104 3.73 33.12 -6.82
N ASN A 105 3.62 33.53 -8.09
CA ASN A 105 4.67 34.19 -8.89
C ASN A 105 4.33 34.33 -10.39
N GLY A 106 4.14 35.58 -10.84
CA GLY A 106 5.11 36.34 -11.65
C GLY A 106 5.51 35.90 -13.08
N THR A 107 4.80 36.47 -14.07
CA THR A 107 5.28 37.14 -15.33
C THR A 107 6.20 36.46 -16.37
N GLY A 108 5.69 36.38 -17.62
CA GLY A 108 6.47 36.25 -18.87
C GLY A 108 5.59 36.26 -20.15
N THR A 109 5.62 37.39 -20.87
CA THR A 109 5.08 37.86 -22.16
C THR A 109 4.49 36.89 -23.24
N SER A 110 3.35 37.31 -23.84
CA SER A 110 2.54 36.78 -24.98
C SER A 110 3.19 36.93 -26.39
N PRO A 111 2.52 36.67 -27.55
CA PRO A 111 1.35 35.83 -27.93
C PRO A 111 1.57 35.03 -29.25
N THR A 112 0.87 33.92 -29.54
CA THR A 112 0.56 33.50 -30.94
C THR A 112 -0.69 32.61 -31.03
N GLY A 113 -1.70 33.13 -31.73
CA GLY A 113 -2.63 32.47 -32.65
C GLY A 113 -3.12 31.04 -32.39
N GLY A 114 -4.44 30.89 -32.20
CA GLY A 114 -5.08 29.61 -31.91
C GLY A 114 -5.25 28.64 -33.08
N GLN A 115 -5.41 27.35 -32.73
CA GLN A 115 -6.22 26.34 -33.43
C GLN A 115 -6.31 25.03 -32.58
N PRO A 116 -7.34 24.16 -32.81
CA PRO A 116 -7.92 23.19 -31.86
C PRO A 116 -7.11 21.89 -31.67
N PRO A 117 -7.44 21.05 -30.66
CA PRO A 117 -6.65 19.85 -30.34
C PRO A 117 -6.72 18.81 -31.46
N ARG A 118 -5.55 18.31 -31.90
CA ARG A 118 -5.40 17.11 -32.72
C ARG A 118 -4.67 16.02 -31.92
N PRO A 119 -5.08 14.74 -32.04
CA PRO A 119 -4.47 13.62 -31.33
C PRO A 119 -3.03 13.39 -31.83
N GLN A 120 -2.07 13.31 -30.91
CA GLN A 120 -0.66 13.07 -31.23
C GLN A 120 -0.49 11.60 -31.60
N GLN A 121 -0.04 11.41 -32.83
CA GLN A 121 0.25 10.16 -33.50
C GLN A 121 1.68 9.74 -33.13
N GLU A 122 1.87 8.49 -32.71
CA GLU A 122 3.14 7.93 -32.21
C GLU A 122 4.25 7.94 -33.28
N GLU A 123 5.42 8.45 -32.91
CA GLU A 123 6.63 8.54 -33.75
C GLU A 123 7.47 7.24 -33.61
N PRO A 124 7.98 6.63 -34.71
CA PRO A 124 8.70 5.35 -34.63
C PRO A 124 10.08 5.45 -33.96
N LEU A 125 10.40 4.47 -33.12
CA LEU A 125 11.64 4.40 -32.33
C LEU A 125 12.91 4.26 -33.18
N ARG A 126 14.01 4.91 -32.76
CA ARG A 126 15.33 4.80 -33.40
C ARG A 126 16.07 3.52 -32.97
N PRO A 127 16.97 2.94 -33.80
CA PRO A 127 17.72 1.73 -33.43
C PRO A 127 18.53 1.92 -32.14
N GLY A 128 18.18 1.17 -31.08
CA GLY A 128 18.86 1.20 -29.78
C GLY A 128 18.12 1.97 -28.66
N GLU A 129 16.94 2.53 -28.94
CA GLU A 129 16.11 3.18 -27.92
C GLU A 129 15.15 2.17 -27.27
N LYS A 130 15.11 2.13 -25.94
CA LYS A 130 14.22 1.23 -25.19
C LYS A 130 12.79 1.79 -25.19
N PRO A 131 11.76 0.96 -25.47
CA PRO A 131 10.40 1.43 -25.64
C PRO A 131 9.81 2.07 -24.38
N PRO A 132 8.88 3.03 -24.51
CA PRO A 132 8.01 3.44 -23.40
C PRO A 132 7.12 2.23 -23.05
N VAL A 133 7.25 1.68 -21.83
CA VAL A 133 6.45 0.52 -21.43
C VAL A 133 5.08 1.00 -20.97
N ASP A 134 4.12 0.71 -21.84
CA ASP A 134 2.71 0.97 -21.68
C ASP A 134 2.10 0.07 -20.57
N PRO A 135 1.27 0.64 -19.68
CA PRO A 135 0.54 -0.05 -18.64
C PRO A 135 -0.53 -1.08 -19.10
N ASP A 136 -0.79 -1.28 -20.40
CA ASP A 136 -1.76 -2.26 -20.91
C ASP A 136 -1.17 -3.59 -21.43
N ALA A 137 0.15 -3.84 -21.33
CA ALA A 137 0.79 -5.04 -21.88
C ALA A 137 0.61 -6.31 -21.01
N THR A 138 -0.55 -6.96 -21.14
CA THR A 138 -0.77 -8.42 -21.12
C THR A 138 -0.89 -8.93 -22.56
#